data_AF-A0A1M7BMG9-F1
#
_entry.id   AF-A0A1M7BMG9-F1
#
_cell.length_a   1.000
_cell.length_b   1.000
_cell.length_c   1.000
_cell.angle_alpha   90.00
_cell.angle_beta   90.00
_cell.angle_gamma   90.00
#
_symmetry.space_group_name_H-M   'P 1'
#
loop_
_entity.id
_entity.type
_entity.pdbx_description
1 polymer ?
#
loop_
_entity_poly.entity_id
_entity_poly.type
_entity_poly.pdbx_seq_one_letter_code
_entity_poly.pdbx_strand_id
1 'polypeptide(L)'
;MCRCPFHDDKNPSMKVDRRFHCFGCGADGDVIDFVSRLEGISPKEAALLLARAFSVPYEDKGSPSRNRRPHPRQETPEQQFKRMERYCLRVLCDYRNRLGRWKRDYAPKGPEDDWHPLFVEALQKQDYVEYLLDTLLSPDMEERAALIASYGKEVRNLERRMAELDAGAAAGRDGHHRGRPAAPER
;
A
#
# COMPACT_ATOMS: atom_id res chain seq x y z
N MET A 1 -30.86 -21.05 6.61
CA MET A 1 -29.87 -22.15 6.53
C MET A 1 -30.59 -23.37 5.97
N CYS A 2 -29.92 -24.16 5.14
CA CYS A 2 -30.45 -25.36 4.50
C CYS A 2 -29.46 -26.53 4.63
N ARG A 3 -29.92 -27.75 4.32
CA ARG A 3 -29.03 -28.92 4.20
C ARG A 3 -28.16 -28.77 2.96
N CYS A 4 -26.89 -29.10 3.10
CA CYS A 4 -25.94 -29.06 2.01
C CYS A 4 -26.21 -30.20 1.02
N PRO A 5 -26.38 -29.93 -0.29
CA PRO A 5 -26.52 -30.98 -1.31
C PRO A 5 -25.18 -31.62 -1.71
N PHE A 6 -24.04 -31.09 -1.25
CA PHE A 6 -22.70 -31.53 -1.66
C PHE A 6 -22.06 -32.55 -0.72
N HIS A 7 -22.75 -32.94 0.36
CA HIS A 7 -22.37 -34.06 1.22
C HIS A 7 -23.61 -34.63 1.92
N ASP A 8 -23.47 -35.80 2.57
CA ASP A 8 -24.55 -36.39 3.37
C ASP A 8 -24.79 -35.57 4.65
N ASP A 9 -25.63 -34.55 4.53
CA ASP A 9 -25.89 -33.58 5.59
C ASP A 9 -27.18 -33.87 6.36
N LYS A 10 -27.03 -34.21 7.64
CA LYS A 10 -28.15 -34.49 8.54
C LYS A 10 -28.76 -33.22 9.14
N ASN A 11 -27.96 -32.16 9.33
CA ASN A 11 -28.34 -30.93 10.05
C ASN A 11 -28.05 -29.70 9.18
N PRO A 12 -29.00 -28.77 8.96
CA PRO A 12 -28.80 -27.61 8.09
C PRO A 12 -27.46 -26.87 8.30
N SER A 13 -26.48 -27.13 7.42
CA SER A 13 -25.10 -26.64 7.54
C SER A 13 -24.71 -25.60 6.48
N MET A 14 -25.59 -25.34 5.52
CA MET A 14 -25.35 -24.41 4.42
C MET A 14 -26.12 -23.09 4.60
N LYS A 15 -25.44 -21.98 4.35
CA LYS A 15 -26.03 -20.65 4.18
C LYS A 15 -25.98 -20.25 2.70
N VAL A 16 -27.09 -19.73 2.19
CA VAL A 16 -27.23 -19.24 0.81
C VAL A 16 -27.77 -17.82 0.87
N ASP A 17 -27.03 -16.87 0.28
CA ASP A 17 -27.46 -15.49 0.05
C ASP A 17 -27.16 -15.07 -1.40
N ARG A 18 -26.21 -14.16 -1.62
CA ARG A 18 -25.59 -13.91 -2.93
C ARG A 18 -24.53 -14.96 -3.28
N ARG A 19 -23.98 -15.63 -2.26
CA ARG A 19 -23.04 -16.75 -2.39
C ARG A 19 -23.54 -17.89 -1.49
N PHE A 20 -23.04 -19.10 -1.74
CA PHE A 20 -23.29 -20.22 -0.83
C PHE A 20 -22.01 -20.53 -0.05
N HIS A 21 -22.19 -20.97 1.19
CA HIS A 21 -21.13 -21.54 2.00
C HIS A 21 -21.68 -22.63 2.91
N CYS A 22 -21.04 -23.79 2.89
CA CYS A 22 -21.34 -24.92 3.76
C CYS A 22 -20.29 -25.00 4.87
N PHE A 23 -20.71 -24.86 6.13
CA PHE A 23 -19.81 -24.96 7.28
C PHE A 23 -19.39 -26.40 7.59
N GLY A 24 -20.10 -27.41 7.07
CA GLY A 24 -19.80 -28.83 7.28
C GLY A 24 -18.68 -29.37 6.38
N CYS A 25 -18.81 -29.17 5.06
CA CYS A 25 -17.85 -29.67 4.07
C CYS A 25 -16.94 -28.61 3.44
N GLY A 26 -17.12 -27.34 3.81
CA GLY A 26 -16.33 -26.21 3.29
C GLY A 26 -16.69 -25.79 1.86
N ALA A 27 -17.71 -26.41 1.23
CA ALA A 27 -18.13 -26.02 -0.11
C ALA A 27 -18.59 -24.56 -0.15
N ASP A 28 -17.99 -23.77 -1.02
CA ASP A 28 -18.28 -22.35 -1.21
C ASP A 28 -18.30 -21.98 -2.71
N GLY A 29 -18.94 -20.86 -3.02
CA GLY A 29 -18.98 -20.33 -4.38
C GLY A 29 -20.13 -19.37 -4.64
N ASP A 30 -20.27 -18.95 -5.89
CA ASP A 30 -21.43 -18.21 -6.37
C ASP A 30 -22.52 -19.14 -6.95
N VAL A 31 -23.55 -18.56 -7.59
CA VAL A 31 -24.66 -19.31 -8.18
C VAL A 31 -24.23 -20.23 -9.33
N ILE A 32 -23.22 -19.85 -10.10
CA ILE A 32 -22.70 -20.65 -11.22
C ILE A 32 -21.93 -21.84 -10.65
N ASP A 33 -21.10 -21.61 -9.63
CA ASP A 33 -20.39 -22.69 -8.93
C ASP A 33 -21.36 -23.70 -8.31
N PHE A 34 -22.47 -23.22 -7.75
CA PHE A 34 -23.49 -24.07 -7.13
C PHE A 34 -24.11 -25.02 -8.17
N VAL A 35 -24.60 -24.48 -9.29
CA VAL A 35 -25.24 -25.25 -10.36
C VAL A 35 -24.24 -26.19 -11.04
N SER A 36 -23.02 -25.70 -11.28
CA SER A 36 -21.91 -26.49 -11.83
C SER A 36 -21.66 -27.76 -11.00
N ARG A 37 -21.56 -27.61 -9.67
CA ARG A 37 -21.34 -28.75 -8.75
C ARG A 37 -22.57 -29.63 -8.59
N LEU A 38 -23.77 -29.04 -8.60
CA LEU A 38 -25.02 -29.78 -8.45
C LEU A 38 -25.30 -30.68 -9.66
N GLU A 39 -25.03 -30.17 -10.87
CA GLU A 39 -25.30 -30.85 -12.14
C GLU A 39 -24.07 -31.62 -12.67
N GLY A 40 -22.89 -31.44 -12.07
CA GLY A 40 -21.65 -32.10 -12.51
C GLY A 40 -21.15 -31.62 -13.88
N ILE A 41 -21.43 -30.36 -14.24
CA ILE A 41 -21.08 -29.75 -15.54
C ILE A 41 -20.00 -28.69 -15.37
N SER A 42 -19.43 -28.19 -16.47
CA SER A 42 -18.46 -27.10 -16.40
C SER A 42 -19.12 -25.77 -16.01
N PRO A 43 -18.37 -24.80 -15.44
CA PRO A 43 -18.92 -23.47 -15.13
C PRO A 43 -19.52 -22.74 -16.35
N LYS A 44 -18.98 -22.96 -17.56
CA LYS A 44 -19.55 -22.40 -18.79
C LYS A 44 -20.93 -23.01 -19.07
N GLU A 45 -21.06 -24.32 -18.96
CA GLU A 45 -22.33 -25.02 -19.17
C GLU A 45 -23.35 -24.63 -18.11
N ALA A 46 -22.95 -24.51 -16.84
CA ALA A 46 -23.82 -24.02 -15.77
C ALA A 46 -24.31 -22.60 -16.02
N ALA A 47 -23.43 -21.70 -16.47
CA ALA A 47 -23.81 -20.33 -16.83
C ALA A 47 -24.78 -20.31 -18.03
N LEU A 48 -24.55 -21.16 -19.04
CA LEU A 48 -25.46 -21.29 -20.19
C LEU A 48 -26.82 -21.88 -19.79
N LEU A 49 -26.83 -22.85 -18.88
CA LEU A 49 -28.06 -23.45 -18.34
C LEU A 49 -28.89 -22.39 -17.61
N LEU A 50 -28.25 -21.61 -16.74
CA LEU A 50 -28.88 -20.50 -16.03
C LEU A 50 -29.37 -19.42 -17.01
N ALA A 51 -28.55 -19.04 -17.99
CA ALA A 51 -28.95 -18.04 -18.99
C ALA A 51 -30.19 -18.49 -19.78
N ARG A 52 -30.27 -19.77 -20.17
CA ARG A 52 -31.45 -20.35 -20.82
C ARG A 52 -32.67 -20.38 -19.90
N ALA A 53 -32.50 -20.80 -18.64
CA ALA A 53 -33.58 -20.90 -17.67
C ALA A 53 -34.23 -19.54 -17.35
N PHE A 54 -33.45 -18.46 -17.38
CA PHE A 54 -33.91 -17.10 -17.07
C PHE A 54 -34.03 -16.20 -18.32
N SER A 55 -34.00 -16.77 -19.53
CA SER A 55 -34.10 -16.03 -20.80
C SER A 55 -33.10 -14.87 -20.93
N VAL A 56 -31.89 -15.04 -20.39
CA VAL A 56 -30.79 -14.09 -20.53
C VAL A 56 -30.15 -14.31 -21.90
N PRO A 57 -30.14 -13.30 -22.80
CA PRO A 57 -29.53 -13.45 -24.11
C PRO A 57 -28.02 -13.64 -23.98
N TYR A 58 -27.50 -14.68 -24.61
CA TYR A 58 -26.06 -14.97 -24.67
C TYR A 58 -25.66 -15.23 -26.12
N GLU A 59 -24.77 -14.38 -26.65
CA GLU A 59 -24.10 -14.63 -27.92
C GLU A 59 -22.77 -15.32 -27.64
N ASP A 60 -22.59 -16.55 -28.14
CA ASP A 60 -21.31 -17.27 -28.09
C ASP A 60 -20.34 -16.62 -29.09
N LYS A 61 -19.91 -15.40 -28.79
CA LYS A 61 -18.78 -14.76 -29.47
C LYS A 61 -17.57 -15.56 -29.05
N GLY A 62 -17.09 -16.41 -29.97
CA GLY A 62 -15.98 -17.33 -29.78
C GLY A 62 -14.92 -16.76 -28.85
N SER A 63 -14.51 -17.59 -27.88
CA SER A 63 -13.69 -17.20 -26.73
C SER A 63 -12.57 -16.21 -27.11
N PRO A 64 -12.54 -14.98 -26.57
CA PRO A 64 -11.27 -14.31 -26.46
C PRO A 64 -10.44 -15.18 -25.51
N SER A 65 -9.36 -15.73 -26.03
CA SER A 65 -8.27 -16.42 -25.33
C SER A 65 -8.24 -16.17 -23.82
N ARG A 66 -8.05 -17.25 -23.03
CA ARG A 66 -7.85 -17.31 -21.56
C ARG A 66 -6.62 -16.52 -21.06
N ASN A 67 -6.44 -15.30 -21.51
CA ASN A 67 -5.32 -14.42 -21.20
C ASN A 67 -5.74 -12.96 -21.02
N ARG A 68 -7.02 -12.65 -20.78
CA ARG A 68 -7.37 -11.37 -20.16
C ARG A 68 -7.09 -11.46 -18.67
N ARG A 69 -5.80 -11.38 -18.30
CA ARG A 69 -5.42 -10.78 -17.01
C ARG A 69 -6.25 -9.50 -16.88
N PRO A 70 -6.86 -9.20 -15.72
CA PRO A 70 -7.49 -7.90 -15.55
C PRO A 70 -6.45 -6.86 -15.97
N HIS A 71 -6.70 -6.12 -17.05
CA HIS A 71 -5.83 -5.00 -17.36
C HIS A 71 -5.90 -4.11 -16.13
N PRO A 72 -4.78 -3.87 -15.42
CA PRO A 72 -4.80 -2.95 -14.30
C PRO A 72 -5.43 -1.67 -14.84
N ARG A 73 -6.53 -1.22 -14.20
CA ARG A 73 -7.14 0.06 -14.56
C ARG A 73 -6.01 1.07 -14.53
N GLN A 74 -5.68 1.62 -15.70
CA GLN A 74 -4.63 2.63 -15.79
C GLN A 74 -5.06 3.79 -14.89
N GLU A 75 -4.21 4.18 -13.95
CA GLU A 75 -4.50 5.33 -13.09
C GLU A 75 -4.71 6.54 -13.98
N THR A 76 -5.81 7.27 -13.74
CA THR A 76 -6.08 8.51 -14.50
C THR A 76 -5.00 9.55 -14.18
N PRO A 77 -4.73 10.53 -15.06
CA PRO A 77 -3.77 11.60 -14.77
C PRO A 77 -4.04 12.32 -13.44
N GLU A 78 -5.31 12.51 -13.09
CA GLU A 78 -5.73 13.15 -11.83
C GLU A 78 -5.42 12.27 -10.62
N GLN A 79 -5.57 10.95 -10.76
CA GLN A 79 -5.21 9.99 -9.71
C GLN A 79 -3.70 9.95 -9.50
N GLN A 80 -2.92 9.96 -10.59
CA GLN A 80 -1.46 10.01 -10.54
C GLN A 80 -0.99 11.31 -9.87
N PHE A 81 -1.57 12.44 -10.25
CA PHE A 81 -1.30 13.74 -9.63
C PHE A 81 -1.59 13.70 -8.13
N LYS A 82 -2.79 13.30 -7.71
CA LYS A 82 -3.17 13.23 -6.28
C LYS A 82 -2.31 12.25 -5.49
N ARG A 83 -1.85 11.18 -6.13
CA ARG A 83 -0.92 10.22 -5.51
C ARG A 83 0.44 10.86 -5.29
N MET A 84 0.96 11.59 -6.28
CA MET A 84 2.23 12.28 -6.19
C MET A 84 2.19 13.45 -5.21
N GLU A 85 1.11 14.23 -5.18
CA GLU A 85 0.88 15.31 -4.21
C GLU A 85 0.96 14.78 -2.78
N ARG A 86 0.20 13.72 -2.47
CA ARG A 86 0.24 13.05 -1.15
C ARG A 86 1.63 12.52 -0.81
N TYR A 87 2.34 11.96 -1.80
CA TYR A 87 3.70 11.48 -1.63
C TYR A 87 4.68 12.61 -1.28
N CYS A 88 4.65 13.71 -2.03
CA CYS A 88 5.49 14.88 -1.79
C CYS A 88 5.21 15.49 -0.40
N LEU A 89 3.94 15.69 -0.05
CA LEU A 89 3.55 16.21 1.26
C LEU A 89 4.09 15.34 2.40
N ARG A 90 3.92 14.02 2.32
CA ARG A 90 4.42 13.10 3.35
C ARG A 90 5.93 13.24 3.53
N VAL A 91 6.70 13.11 2.45
CA VAL A 91 8.16 13.11 2.51
C VAL A 91 8.71 14.46 2.99
N LEU A 92 8.16 15.58 2.50
CA LEU A 92 8.59 16.91 2.91
C LEU A 92 8.25 17.20 4.38
N CYS A 93 7.06 16.79 4.85
CA CYS A 93 6.71 16.89 6.26
C CYS A 93 7.64 16.06 7.16
N ASP A 94 7.92 14.81 6.77
CA ASP A 94 8.84 13.94 7.51
C ASP A 94 10.24 14.55 7.58
N TYR A 95 10.72 15.08 6.45
CA TYR A 95 12.02 15.73 6.38
C TYR A 95 12.07 17.01 7.21
N ARG A 96 11.06 17.89 7.11
CA ARG A 96 10.95 19.10 7.95
C ARG A 96 10.99 18.76 9.44
N ASN A 97 10.25 17.74 9.87
CA ASN A 97 10.24 17.29 11.26
C ASN A 97 11.62 16.81 11.71
N ARG A 98 12.38 16.15 10.84
CA ARG A 98 13.77 15.74 11.12
C ARG A 98 14.70 16.95 11.22
N LEU A 99 14.65 17.89 10.27
CA LEU A 99 15.46 19.11 10.32
C LEU A 99 15.19 19.88 11.63
N GLY A 100 13.92 19.99 12.02
CA GLY A 100 13.54 20.61 13.29
C GLY A 100 14.10 19.88 14.52
N ARG A 101 14.17 18.55 14.51
CA ARG A 101 14.86 17.78 15.57
C ARG A 101 16.36 18.01 15.53
N TRP A 102 16.99 17.91 14.36
CA TRP A 102 18.44 18.08 14.24
C TRP A 102 18.92 19.46 14.68
N LYS A 103 18.15 20.51 14.38
CA LYS A 103 18.42 21.87 14.85
C LYS A 103 18.39 21.99 16.37
N ARG A 104 17.61 21.18 17.07
CA ARG A 104 17.55 21.17 18.54
C ARG A 104 18.62 20.25 19.15
N ASP A 105 18.73 19.03 18.64
CA ASP A 105 19.50 17.97 19.28
C ASP A 105 21.00 18.09 18.99
N TYR A 106 21.37 18.66 17.83
CA TYR A 106 22.76 18.83 17.40
C TYR A 106 23.24 20.30 17.44
N ALA A 107 22.51 21.18 18.14
CA ALA A 107 22.94 22.57 18.31
C ALA A 107 24.27 22.62 19.08
N PRO A 108 25.25 23.43 18.63
CA PRO A 108 26.46 23.69 19.40
C PRO A 108 26.07 24.33 20.74
N LYS A 109 26.70 23.89 21.83
CA LYS A 109 26.37 24.34 23.20
C LYS A 109 27.27 25.49 23.63
N GLY A 110 28.46 25.59 23.05
CA GLY A 110 29.40 26.69 23.21
C GLY A 110 29.83 27.27 21.86
N PRO A 111 30.39 28.49 21.86
CA PRO A 111 30.87 29.17 20.66
C PRO A 111 32.08 28.50 19.99
N GLU A 112 32.82 27.67 20.72
CA GLU A 112 34.00 26.94 20.24
C GLU A 112 33.67 25.51 19.75
N ASP A 113 32.40 25.07 19.85
CA ASP A 113 32.01 23.73 19.44
C ASP A 113 31.94 23.60 17.91
N ASP A 114 32.45 22.49 17.38
CA ASP A 114 32.31 22.15 15.97
C ASP A 114 30.84 21.91 15.58
N TRP A 115 30.47 22.35 14.39
CA TRP A 115 29.09 22.26 13.92
C TRP A 115 28.82 20.87 13.37
N HIS A 116 27.85 20.18 13.96
CA HIS A 116 27.45 18.86 13.48
C HIS A 116 26.87 18.94 12.06
N PRO A 117 27.21 18.02 11.13
CA PRO A 117 26.73 18.08 9.74
C PRO A 117 25.20 18.14 9.61
N LEU A 118 24.47 17.39 10.44
CA LEU A 118 22.99 17.42 10.45
C LEU A 118 22.41 18.75 10.97
N PHE A 119 23.15 19.46 11.83
CA PHE A 119 22.77 20.80 12.28
C PHE A 119 22.92 21.81 11.14
N VAL A 120 24.06 21.77 10.43
CA VAL A 120 24.31 22.61 9.25
C VAL A 120 23.27 22.37 8.18
N GLU A 121 22.97 21.11 7.87
CA GLU A 121 21.93 20.74 6.91
C GLU A 121 20.54 21.26 7.32
N ALA A 122 20.20 21.14 8.60
CA ALA A 122 18.95 21.69 9.13
C ALA A 122 18.84 23.19 8.87
N LEU A 123 19.90 23.96 9.15
CA LEU A 123 19.91 25.40 8.90
C LEU A 123 19.80 25.74 7.42
N GLN A 124 20.46 24.99 6.55
CA GLN A 124 20.46 25.26 5.11
C GLN A 124 19.17 24.86 4.39
N LYS A 125 18.46 23.84 4.91
CA LYS A 125 17.33 23.24 4.20
C LYS A 125 15.97 23.57 4.81
N GLN A 126 15.91 24.06 6.04
CA GLN A 126 14.65 24.30 6.74
C GLN A 126 13.73 25.24 5.96
N ASP A 127 14.19 26.46 5.64
CA ASP A 127 13.36 27.48 4.98
C ASP A 127 12.95 27.05 3.57
N TYR A 128 13.84 26.36 2.87
CA TYR A 128 13.54 25.84 1.54
C TYR A 128 12.45 24.77 1.57
N VAL A 129 12.50 23.86 2.54
CA VAL A 129 11.47 22.82 2.70
C VAL A 129 10.13 23.43 3.11
N GLU A 130 10.14 24.49 3.92
CA GLU A 130 8.93 25.23 4.28
C GLU A 130 8.29 25.90 3.05
N TYR A 131 9.08 26.58 2.22
CA TYR A 131 8.61 27.14 0.94
C TYR A 131 7.95 26.08 0.04
N LEU A 132 8.55 24.90 -0.08
CA LEU A 132 8.01 23.80 -0.89
C LEU A 132 6.68 23.29 -0.33
N LEU A 133 6.56 23.19 1.00
CA LEU A 133 5.33 22.78 1.66
C LEU A 133 4.22 23.83 1.47
N ASP A 134 4.54 25.11 1.62
CA ASP A 134 3.58 26.20 1.43
C ASP A 134 3.05 26.21 -0.01
N THR A 135 3.93 25.97 -1.00
CA THR A 135 3.54 25.84 -2.41
C THR A 135 2.63 24.63 -2.63
N LEU A 136 2.88 23.49 -1.98
CA LEU A 136 2.00 22.31 -2.07
C LEU A 136 0.64 22.51 -1.38
N LEU A 137 0.53 23.46 -0.46
CA LEU A 137 -0.71 23.83 0.21
C LEU A 137 -1.43 25.00 -0.49
N SER A 138 -0.83 25.58 -1.53
CA SER A 138 -1.44 26.63 -2.35
C SER A 138 -2.77 26.14 -2.97
N PRO A 139 -3.81 26.99 -3.03
CA PRO A 139 -5.04 26.65 -3.74
C PRO A 139 -4.81 26.50 -5.25
N ASP A 140 -3.74 27.07 -5.80
CA ASP A 140 -3.40 27.00 -7.22
C ASP A 140 -2.99 25.58 -7.63
N MET A 141 -3.71 25.01 -8.59
CA MET A 141 -3.45 23.67 -9.12
C MET A 141 -2.24 23.63 -10.06
N GLU A 142 -1.98 24.70 -10.81
CA GLU A 142 -0.89 24.78 -11.78
C GLU A 142 0.46 24.90 -11.07
N GLU A 143 0.54 25.73 -10.03
CA GLU A 143 1.75 25.84 -9.20
C GLU A 143 2.11 24.49 -8.56
N ARG A 144 1.13 23.80 -7.98
CA ARG A 144 1.33 22.46 -7.40
C ARG A 144 1.78 21.44 -8.44
N ALA A 145 1.19 21.46 -9.64
CA ALA A 145 1.58 20.57 -10.73
C ALA A 145 2.99 20.85 -11.24
N ALA A 146 3.35 22.11 -11.44
CA ALA A 146 4.69 22.51 -11.85
C ALA A 146 5.74 22.10 -10.82
N LEU A 147 5.45 22.29 -9.52
CA LEU A 147 6.32 21.87 -8.44
C LEU A 147 6.48 20.35 -8.41
N ILE A 148 5.38 19.59 -8.48
CA ILE A 148 5.42 18.13 -8.49
C ILE A 148 6.22 17.58 -9.67
N ALA A 149 6.05 18.17 -10.86
CA ALA A 149 6.74 17.74 -12.08
C ALA A 149 8.26 18.00 -12.00
N SER A 150 8.67 19.15 -11.49
CA SER A 150 10.08 19.55 -11.39
C SER A 150 10.79 18.94 -10.18
N TYR A 151 10.12 18.92 -9.03
CA TYR A 151 10.73 18.64 -7.73
C TYR A 151 10.57 17.17 -7.28
N GLY A 152 9.75 16.38 -7.95
CA GLY A 152 9.50 14.98 -7.58
C GLY A 152 10.76 14.10 -7.51
N LYS A 153 11.82 14.42 -8.27
CA LYS A 153 13.12 13.73 -8.17
C LYS A 153 13.85 14.05 -6.86
N GLU A 154 13.80 15.31 -6.43
CA GLU A 154 14.44 15.73 -5.18
C GLU A 154 13.75 15.13 -3.97
N VAL A 155 12.41 15.08 -3.98
CA VAL A 155 11.62 14.38 -2.94
C VAL A 155 12.07 12.92 -2.79
N ARG A 156 12.27 12.19 -3.89
CA ARG A 156 12.80 10.82 -3.84
C ARG A 156 14.20 10.74 -3.25
N ASN A 157 15.06 11.71 -3.54
CA ASN A 157 16.40 11.77 -2.96
C ASN A 157 16.36 12.04 -1.45
N LEU A 158 15.46 12.92 -0.99
CA LEU A 158 15.24 13.19 0.42
C LEU A 158 14.75 11.94 1.15
N GLU A 159 13.78 11.23 0.58
CA GLU A 159 13.28 9.96 1.15
C GLU A 159 14.40 8.92 1.28
N ARG A 160 15.25 8.76 0.25
CA ARG A 160 16.41 7.85 0.31
C ARG A 160 17.40 8.27 1.40
N ARG A 161 17.76 9.56 1.48
CA ARG A 161 18.68 10.09 2.50
C ARG A 161 18.15 9.83 3.91
N MET A 162 16.85 10.05 4.13
CA MET A 162 16.21 9.76 5.41
C MET A 162 16.29 8.26 5.77
N ALA A 163 16.05 7.38 4.81
CA ALA A 163 16.15 5.93 5.01
C ALA A 163 17.59 5.47 5.31
N GLU A 164 18.60 6.05 4.66
CA GLU A 164 20.02 5.77 4.92
C GLU A 164 20.41 6.15 6.36
N LEU A 165 19.94 7.30 6.85
CA LEU A 165 20.17 7.75 8.22
C LEU A 165 19.50 6.83 9.26
N ASP A 166 18.27 6.37 8.98
CA ASP A 166 17.56 5.44 9.86
C ASP A 166 18.25 4.08 9.92
N ALA A 167 18.72 3.58 8.77
CA ALA A 167 19.48 2.33 8.70
C ALA A 167 20.80 2.41 9.48
N GLY A 168 21.53 3.53 9.36
CA GLY A 168 22.75 3.76 10.13
C GLY A 168 22.49 3.81 11.65
N ALA A 169 21.40 4.48 12.06
CA ALA A 169 21.00 4.55 13.47
C ALA A 169 20.53 3.21 14.06
N ALA A 170 19.98 2.31 13.23
CA ALA A 170 19.63 0.95 13.64
C ALA A 170 20.89 0.08 13.79
N ALA A 171 21.78 0.09 12.80
CA ALA A 171 23.02 -0.69 12.82
C ALA A 171 23.95 -0.31 13.99
N GLY A 172 23.98 0.98 14.37
CA GLY A 172 24.75 1.45 15.53
C GLY A 172 24.24 0.92 16.89
N ARG A 173 22.95 0.58 17.01
CA ARG A 173 22.38 0.03 18.26
C ARG A 173 22.70 -1.46 18.45
N ASP A 174 22.76 -2.22 17.36
CA ASP A 174 23.10 -3.65 17.41
C ASP A 174 24.57 -3.91 17.78
N GLY A 175 25.47 -2.95 17.51
CA GLY A 175 26.88 -3.04 17.87
C GLY A 175 27.18 -2.91 19.38
N HIS A 176 26.27 -2.32 20.17
CA HIS A 176 26.51 -2.07 21.59
C HIS A 176 26.08 -3.22 22.52
N HIS A 177 25.44 -4.27 21.98
CA HIS A 177 25.00 -5.45 22.76
C HIS A 177 26.00 -6.61 22.81
N ARG A 178 27.17 -6.50 22.18
CA ARG A 178 28.25 -7.52 22.28
C ARG A 178 29.45 -6.97 23.03
N GLY A 179 29.44 -7.08 24.36
CA GLY A 179 30.66 -6.82 25.14
C GLY A 179 30.44 -6.55 26.62
N ARG A 180 30.01 -7.55 27.39
CA ARG A 180 30.29 -7.58 28.83
C ARG A 180 30.79 -8.99 29.17
N PRO A 181 32.11 -9.21 29.33
CA PRO A 181 32.59 -10.52 29.75
C PRO A 181 32.13 -10.75 31.18
N ALA A 182 31.62 -11.96 31.44
CA ALA A 182 31.28 -12.41 32.77
C ALA A 182 32.54 -12.39 33.65
N ALA A 183 32.46 -11.73 34.81
CA ALA A 183 33.51 -11.75 35.81
C ALA A 183 33.62 -13.17 36.41
N PRO A 184 34.84 -13.68 36.69
CA PRO A 184 35.00 -14.98 37.31
C PRO A 184 34.73 -14.87 38.81
N GLU A 185 33.82 -15.71 39.30
CA GLU A 185 33.56 -15.92 40.72
C GLU A 185 34.78 -16.58 41.39
N ARG A 186 35.15 -16.08 42.57
CA ARG A 186 36.05 -16.70 43.54
C ARG A 186 35.35 -16.78 44.88
#